data_AF-A0A7V7GQT2-F1
#
_entry.id   AF-A0A7V7GQT2-F1
#
_cell.length_a   1.000
_cell.length_b   1.000
_cell.length_c   1.000
_cell.angle_alpha   90.00
_cell.angle_beta   90.00
_cell.angle_gamma   90.00
#
_symmetry.space_group_name_H-M   'P 1'
#
loop_
_entity.id
_entity.type
_entity.pdbx_description
1 polymer ?
#
loop_
_entity_poly.entity_id
_entity_poly.type
_entity_poly.pdbx_seq_one_letter_code
_entity_poly.pdbx_strand_id
1 'polypeptide(L)'
;MNFLVVLKDTLIERSTFLYVQLQENKTLLHFSPEFHLEGLTLGEIYQAEGLSAVLHFFEAELELPVKDYIELSLESWDRAVVELFPEGLMIDTNDGKIHLTAAELQKQMRYQIDDENSFSIFRRQQKILKSFLKVISKKRNLLKTTQLLKKYPNLLHTSIQFPQLITMIHRFIRMQQLPSKKLFLPLTDTFRVVNREDKKKVIVIDFTRNRNVLHQVAMEKAN
;
A
#
# COMPACT_ATOMS: atom_id res chain seq x y z
N MET A 1 -8.36 13.83 -5.19
CA MET A 1 -6.99 13.84 -4.65
C MET A 1 -6.41 12.45 -4.84
N ASN A 2 -5.15 12.37 -5.26
CA ASN A 2 -4.45 11.14 -5.61
C ASN A 2 -3.07 11.16 -4.95
N PHE A 3 -2.72 10.05 -4.32
CA PHE A 3 -1.44 9.92 -3.63
C PHE A 3 -0.93 8.48 -3.68
N LEU A 4 0.39 8.33 -3.60
CA LEU A 4 1.04 7.04 -3.55
C LEU A 4 1.39 6.67 -2.11
N VAL A 5 1.03 5.47 -1.68
CA VAL A 5 1.50 4.89 -0.42
C VAL A 5 2.57 3.85 -0.73
N VAL A 6 3.75 3.99 -0.16
CA VAL A 6 4.84 3.01 -0.24
C VAL A 6 4.96 2.30 1.10
N LEU A 7 4.79 0.98 1.10
CA LEU A 7 5.12 0.14 2.26
C LEU A 7 6.59 -0.25 2.12
N LYS A 8 7.46 0.55 2.73
CA LYS A 8 8.91 0.40 2.63
C LYS A 8 9.39 -0.74 3.50
N ASP A 9 9.91 -1.78 2.86
CA ASP A 9 10.46 -2.94 3.55
C ASP A 9 11.93 -3.16 3.16
N THR A 10 12.82 -2.79 4.07
CA THR A 10 14.26 -2.98 3.96
C THR A 10 14.71 -4.36 4.43
N LEU A 11 13.86 -5.12 5.15
CA LEU A 11 14.24 -6.43 5.68
C LEU A 11 14.24 -7.50 4.59
N ILE A 12 13.23 -7.46 3.72
CA ILE A 12 13.13 -8.38 2.58
C ILE A 12 13.43 -7.70 1.25
N GLU A 13 13.74 -6.40 1.28
CA GLU A 13 14.01 -5.52 0.13
C GLU A 13 12.89 -5.54 -0.92
N ARG A 14 11.64 -5.77 -0.51
CA ARG A 14 10.48 -5.87 -1.41
C ARG A 14 9.35 -4.98 -0.90
N SER A 15 9.42 -3.71 -1.29
CA SER A 15 8.41 -2.70 -0.96
C SER A 15 7.18 -2.83 -1.87
N THR A 16 5.99 -2.54 -1.36
CA THR A 16 4.75 -2.53 -2.17
C THR A 16 4.21 -1.12 -2.32
N PHE A 17 3.44 -0.90 -3.38
CA PHE A 17 3.01 0.43 -3.79
C PHE A 17 1.49 0.46 -3.92
N LEU A 18 0.83 1.37 -3.22
CA LEU A 18 -0.62 1.52 -3.22
C LEU A 18 -0.98 2.92 -3.71
N TYR A 19 -1.44 3.00 -4.95
CA TYR A 19 -2.01 4.23 -5.48
C TYR A 19 -3.45 4.39 -4.97
N VAL A 20 -3.73 5.55 -4.39
CA VAL A 20 -5.01 5.89 -3.79
C VAL A 20 -5.58 7.13 -4.45
N GLN A 21 -6.78 7.01 -5.01
CA GLN A 21 -7.54 8.14 -5.53
C GLN A 21 -8.85 8.30 -4.75
N LEU A 22 -9.04 9.50 -4.23
CA LEU A 22 -10.19 9.95 -3.45
C LEU A 22 -10.87 11.12 -4.18
N GLN A 23 -11.85 10.81 -5.03
CA GLN A 23 -12.72 11.76 -5.72
C GLN A 23 -14.20 11.41 -5.43
N GLU A 24 -15.05 11.33 -6.45
CA GLU A 24 -16.44 10.84 -6.34
C GLU A 24 -16.49 9.33 -6.09
N ASN A 25 -15.60 8.59 -6.76
CA ASN A 25 -15.34 7.18 -6.50
C ASN A 25 -13.99 6.99 -5.80
N LYS A 26 -13.82 5.82 -5.17
CA LYS A 26 -12.57 5.41 -4.52
C LYS A 26 -11.82 4.41 -5.40
N THR A 27 -10.64 4.78 -5.89
CA THR A 27 -9.76 3.85 -6.63
C THR A 27 -8.57 3.46 -5.76
N LEU A 28 -8.31 2.16 -5.66
CA LEU A 28 -7.16 1.58 -5.00
C LEU A 28 -6.46 0.60 -5.95
N LEU A 29 -5.24 0.93 -6.35
CA LEU A 29 -4.40 0.07 -7.18
C LEU A 29 -3.20 -0.35 -6.33
N HIS A 30 -3.08 -1.64 -6.01
CA HIS A 30 -1.96 -2.16 -5.22
C HIS A 30 -1.02 -2.93 -6.14
N PHE A 31 0.22 -2.48 -6.22
CA PHE A 31 1.24 -3.02 -7.10
C PHE A 31 2.26 -3.83 -6.31
N SER A 32 2.59 -4.98 -6.89
CA SER A 32 3.76 -5.79 -6.56
C SER A 32 5.06 -5.05 -6.89
N PRO A 33 6.14 -5.26 -6.11
CA PRO A 33 7.47 -4.80 -6.49
C PRO A 33 7.94 -5.34 -7.84
N GLU A 34 7.44 -6.49 -8.31
CA GLU A 34 7.82 -7.05 -9.61
C GLU A 34 7.02 -6.48 -10.80
N PHE A 35 6.05 -5.59 -10.54
CA PHE A 35 5.28 -4.98 -11.60
C PHE A 35 6.15 -4.07 -12.48
N HIS A 36 6.00 -4.19 -13.79
CA HIS A 36 6.53 -3.31 -14.81
C HIS A 36 5.64 -3.40 -16.06
N LEU A 37 5.72 -2.39 -16.91
CA LEU A 37 5.17 -2.44 -18.26
C LEU A 37 6.28 -2.67 -19.31
N GLU A 38 7.48 -2.20 -19.02
CA GLU A 38 8.70 -2.34 -19.80
C GLU A 38 9.90 -2.04 -18.88
N GLY A 39 11.09 -2.57 -19.20
CA GLY A 39 12.31 -2.25 -18.45
C GLY A 39 12.33 -2.76 -17.01
N LEU A 40 12.78 -1.91 -16.09
CA LEU A 40 12.95 -2.24 -14.66
C LEU A 40 11.60 -2.37 -13.95
N THR A 41 11.57 -3.26 -12.94
CA THR A 41 10.42 -3.39 -12.03
C THR A 41 10.30 -2.20 -11.08
N LEU A 42 9.10 -1.94 -10.58
CA LEU A 42 8.87 -0.90 -9.56
C LEU A 42 9.79 -1.04 -8.35
N GLY A 43 10.05 -2.29 -7.92
CA GLY A 43 10.95 -2.60 -6.83
C GLY A 43 12.40 -2.23 -7.16
N GLU A 44 12.88 -2.57 -8.37
CA GLU A 44 14.21 -2.23 -8.84
C GLU A 44 14.40 -0.71 -8.98
N ILE A 45 13.43 -0.01 -9.57
CA ILE A 45 13.43 1.47 -9.66
C ILE A 45 13.51 2.09 -8.27
N TYR A 46 12.68 1.62 -7.34
CA TYR A 46 12.64 2.16 -5.99
C TYR A 46 13.95 1.90 -5.22
N GLN A 47 14.57 0.75 -5.40
CA GLN A 47 15.85 0.43 -4.75
C GLN A 47 17.01 1.25 -5.33
N ALA A 48 17.06 1.42 -6.64
CA ALA A 48 18.17 2.08 -7.31
C ALA A 48 18.10 3.61 -7.20
N GLU A 49 16.91 4.18 -7.38
CA GLU A 49 16.72 5.62 -7.59
C GLU A 49 15.77 6.26 -6.55
N GLY A 50 15.14 5.45 -5.70
CA GLY A 50 14.29 5.92 -4.62
C GLY A 50 12.90 6.36 -5.08
N LEU A 51 12.23 7.08 -4.18
CA LEU A 51 10.83 7.46 -4.34
C LEU A 51 10.58 8.36 -5.55
N SER A 52 11.46 9.30 -5.84
CA SER A 52 11.27 10.26 -6.94
C SER A 52 11.14 9.57 -8.30
N ALA A 53 11.93 8.53 -8.57
CA ALA A 53 11.83 7.76 -9.80
C ALA A 53 10.55 6.92 -9.86
N VAL A 54 10.09 6.37 -8.73
CA VAL A 54 8.78 5.71 -8.66
C VAL A 54 7.65 6.68 -8.95
N LEU A 55 7.67 7.88 -8.39
CA LEU A 55 6.67 8.91 -8.68
C LEU A 55 6.65 9.25 -10.16
N HIS A 56 7.83 9.46 -10.76
CA HIS A 56 7.96 9.70 -12.20
C HIS A 56 7.38 8.54 -13.04
N PHE A 57 7.69 7.29 -12.68
CA PHE A 57 7.15 6.11 -13.35
C PHE A 57 5.61 6.08 -13.32
N PHE A 58 5.00 6.37 -12.17
CA PHE A 58 3.53 6.43 -12.07
C PHE A 58 2.92 7.50 -12.99
N GLU A 59 3.55 8.67 -13.09
CA GLU A 59 3.04 9.77 -13.91
C GLU A 59 3.28 9.57 -15.41
N ALA A 60 4.49 9.18 -15.79
CA ALA A 60 4.92 9.10 -17.18
C ALA A 60 4.54 7.77 -17.85
N GLU A 61 4.74 6.64 -17.16
CA GLU A 61 4.57 5.30 -17.75
C GLU A 61 3.17 4.73 -17.53
N LEU A 62 2.54 5.07 -16.39
CA LEU A 62 1.22 4.55 -16.03
C LEU A 62 0.07 5.55 -16.25
N GLU A 63 0.39 6.81 -16.58
CA GLU A 63 -0.59 7.90 -16.70
C GLU A 63 -1.46 8.05 -15.43
N LEU A 64 -0.86 7.78 -14.27
CA LEU A 64 -1.44 7.89 -12.95
C LEU A 64 -0.84 9.11 -12.23
N PRO A 65 -1.45 10.30 -12.30
CA PRO A 65 -0.92 11.49 -11.65
C PRO A 65 -0.81 11.30 -10.13
N VAL A 66 0.31 11.70 -9.53
CA VAL A 66 0.56 11.54 -8.09
C VAL A 66 0.85 12.90 -7.47
N LYS A 67 -0.14 13.48 -6.76
CA LYS A 67 0.04 14.78 -6.12
C LYS A 67 0.84 14.73 -4.83
N ASP A 68 0.71 13.63 -4.11
CA ASP A 68 1.28 13.48 -2.78
C ASP A 68 1.75 12.04 -2.55
N TYR A 69 2.56 11.83 -1.52
CA TYR A 69 3.00 10.49 -1.15
C TYR A 69 3.02 10.26 0.36
N ILE A 70 2.97 8.98 0.73
CA ILE A 70 3.18 8.47 2.08
C ILE A 70 4.12 7.27 1.98
N GLU A 71 5.33 7.38 2.49
CA GLU A 71 6.25 6.26 2.67
C GLU A 71 6.21 5.82 4.14
N LEU A 72 5.73 4.59 4.39
CA LEU A 72 5.64 3.97 5.70
C LEU A 72 6.78 2.95 5.85
N SER A 73 7.71 3.20 6.77
CA SER A 73 8.77 2.24 7.11
C SER A 73 8.19 1.08 7.89
N LEU A 74 8.20 -0.14 7.33
CA LEU A 74 7.72 -1.34 8.03
C LEU A 74 8.61 -1.70 9.22
N GLU A 75 9.92 -1.43 9.15
CA GLU A 75 10.83 -1.64 10.28
C GLU A 75 10.47 -0.75 11.49
N SER A 76 10.17 0.53 11.24
CA SER A 76 9.70 1.42 12.31
C SER A 76 8.28 1.10 12.75
N TRP A 77 7.44 0.66 11.81
CA TRP A 77 6.06 0.26 12.07
C TRP A 77 5.99 -0.95 13.00
N ASP A 78 6.88 -1.92 12.84
CA ASP A 78 6.97 -3.09 13.73
C ASP A 78 7.12 -2.69 15.20
N ARG A 79 8.02 -1.76 15.47
CA ARG A 79 8.28 -1.22 16.82
C ARG A 79 7.08 -0.44 17.33
N ALA A 80 6.51 0.40 16.46
CA ALA A 80 5.34 1.21 16.77
C ALA A 80 4.11 0.36 17.11
N VAL A 81 3.89 -0.76 16.43
CA VAL A 81 2.74 -1.63 16.66
C VAL A 81 2.86 -2.37 17.98
N VAL A 82 4.05 -2.85 18.35
CA VAL A 82 4.27 -3.49 19.66
C VAL A 82 3.94 -2.53 20.81
N GLU A 83 4.31 -1.26 20.67
CA GLU A 83 4.04 -0.25 21.72
C GLU A 83 2.58 0.21 21.75
N LEU A 84 1.97 0.46 20.59
CA LEU A 84 0.60 0.96 20.52
C LEU A 84 -0.45 -0.13 20.75
N PHE A 85 -0.12 -1.35 20.37
CA PHE A 85 -1.01 -2.50 20.33
C PHE A 85 -0.29 -3.72 20.94
N PRO A 86 0.12 -3.66 22.22
CA PRO A 86 0.84 -4.76 22.86
C PRO A 86 -0.01 -6.04 22.87
N GLU A 87 -1.31 -5.87 23.09
CA GLU A 87 -2.30 -6.94 23.01
C GLU A 87 -2.77 -7.22 21.58
N GLY A 88 -2.17 -6.65 20.53
CA GLY A 88 -2.62 -6.80 19.16
C GLY A 88 -3.75 -5.85 18.73
N LEU A 89 -4.24 -6.05 17.49
CA LEU A 89 -5.21 -5.17 16.83
C LEU A 89 -6.38 -5.98 16.26
N MET A 90 -7.60 -5.46 16.46
CA MET A 90 -8.79 -5.99 15.81
C MET A 90 -8.86 -5.56 14.34
N ILE A 91 -8.88 -6.53 13.43
CA ILE A 91 -8.97 -6.33 11.99
C ILE A 91 -10.40 -6.59 11.50
N ASP A 92 -10.98 -5.61 10.82
CA ASP A 92 -12.27 -5.78 10.15
C ASP A 92 -12.07 -6.59 8.85
N THR A 93 -12.64 -7.79 8.79
CA THR A 93 -12.71 -8.64 7.59
C THR A 93 -14.12 -8.64 7.00
N ASN A 94 -14.33 -9.39 5.92
CA ASN A 94 -15.67 -9.55 5.37
C ASN A 94 -16.52 -10.48 6.25
N ASP A 95 -15.85 -11.41 6.93
CA ASP A 95 -16.46 -12.50 7.71
C ASP A 95 -16.56 -12.17 9.21
N GLY A 96 -16.25 -10.93 9.58
CA GLY A 96 -16.31 -10.45 10.96
C GLY A 96 -15.07 -9.69 11.39
N LYS A 97 -14.76 -9.71 12.69
CA LYS A 97 -13.53 -9.14 13.23
C LYS A 97 -12.62 -10.25 13.68
N ILE A 98 -11.37 -10.20 13.24
CA ILE A 98 -10.32 -11.10 13.72
C ILE A 98 -9.36 -10.32 14.61
N HIS A 99 -8.77 -10.99 15.58
CA HIS A 99 -7.74 -10.43 16.41
C HIS A 99 -6.37 -10.87 15.85
N LEU A 100 -5.46 -9.92 15.62
CA LEU A 100 -4.08 -10.21 15.23
C LEU A 100 -3.11 -9.67 16.27
N THR A 101 -2.21 -10.53 16.73
CA THR A 101 -1.07 -10.17 17.58
C THR A 101 -0.09 -9.25 16.85
N ALA A 102 0.81 -8.59 17.58
CA ALA A 102 1.86 -7.77 16.98
C ALA A 102 2.70 -8.56 15.97
N ALA A 103 3.10 -9.80 16.28
CA ALA A 103 3.88 -10.63 15.37
C ALA A 103 3.12 -10.98 14.08
N GLU A 104 1.82 -11.28 14.17
CA GLU A 104 0.98 -11.55 13.00
C GLU A 104 0.79 -10.30 12.13
N LEU A 105 0.61 -9.14 12.77
CA LEU A 105 0.55 -7.84 12.09
C LEU A 105 1.83 -7.57 11.30
N GLN A 106 2.99 -7.76 11.93
CA GLN A 106 4.32 -7.62 11.31
C GLN A 106 4.49 -8.57 10.12
N LYS A 107 4.10 -9.85 10.27
CA LYS A 107 4.17 -10.83 9.18
C LYS A 107 3.24 -10.46 8.02
N GLN A 108 1.99 -10.10 8.30
CA GLN A 108 0.98 -9.82 7.29
C GLN A 108 1.13 -8.45 6.61
N MET A 109 1.97 -7.56 7.14
CA MET A 109 2.32 -6.31 6.47
C MET A 109 3.46 -6.47 5.46
N ARG A 110 4.23 -7.56 5.53
CA ARG A 110 5.37 -7.80 4.63
C ARG A 110 4.92 -8.51 3.37
N TYR A 111 5.52 -8.13 2.25
CA TYR A 111 5.16 -8.70 0.97
C TYR A 111 5.60 -10.15 0.85
N GLN A 112 4.66 -11.00 0.41
CA GLN A 112 4.90 -12.39 0.09
C GLN A 112 3.90 -12.83 -0.99
N ILE A 113 4.30 -13.81 -1.81
CA ILE A 113 3.36 -14.53 -2.66
C ILE A 113 2.84 -15.71 -1.87
N ASP A 114 1.52 -15.81 -1.77
CA ASP A 114 0.89 -16.87 -0.99
C ASP A 114 0.98 -18.23 -1.70
N ASP A 115 0.62 -19.30 -1.00
CA ASP A 115 0.77 -20.68 -1.48
C ASP A 115 0.03 -20.92 -2.80
N GLU A 116 -1.15 -20.31 -2.95
CA GLU A 116 -1.97 -20.32 -4.17
C GLU A 116 -1.46 -19.40 -5.29
N ASN A 117 -0.21 -18.93 -5.22
CA ASN A 117 0.39 -18.03 -6.21
C ASN A 117 -0.42 -16.73 -6.41
N SER A 118 -1.01 -16.24 -5.32
CA SER A 118 -1.93 -15.11 -5.33
C SER A 118 -1.41 -13.90 -4.54
N PHE A 119 -1.98 -12.74 -4.81
CA PHE A 119 -1.71 -11.49 -4.09
C PHE A 119 -2.66 -11.26 -2.92
N SER A 120 -3.07 -12.32 -2.21
CA SER A 120 -4.00 -12.15 -1.10
C SER A 120 -3.39 -11.33 0.06
N ILE A 121 -2.06 -11.24 0.11
CA ILE A 121 -1.29 -10.29 0.95
C ILE A 121 -1.75 -8.84 0.80
N PHE A 122 -2.08 -8.37 -0.41
CA PHE A 122 -2.52 -7.00 -0.63
C PHE A 122 -3.85 -6.72 0.06
N ARG A 123 -4.75 -7.72 0.12
CA ARG A 123 -6.01 -7.62 0.89
C ARG A 123 -5.71 -7.51 2.38
N ARG A 124 -4.77 -8.30 2.90
CA ARG A 124 -4.37 -8.27 4.32
C ARG A 124 -3.75 -6.93 4.69
N GLN A 125 -2.75 -6.46 3.94
CA GLN A 125 -2.13 -5.14 4.12
C GLN A 125 -3.17 -4.02 4.12
N GLN A 126 -4.09 -3.98 3.14
CA GLN A 126 -5.13 -2.95 3.09
C GLN A 126 -6.08 -2.99 4.29
N LYS A 127 -6.46 -4.19 4.76
CA LYS A 127 -7.31 -4.35 5.96
C LYS A 127 -6.59 -3.91 7.22
N ILE A 128 -5.32 -4.29 7.38
CA ILE A 128 -4.48 -3.89 8.52
C ILE A 128 -4.30 -2.39 8.55
N LEU A 129 -3.88 -1.77 7.44
CA LEU A 129 -3.75 -0.31 7.32
C LEU A 129 -5.07 0.38 7.67
N LYS A 130 -6.20 -0.09 7.15
CA LYS A 130 -7.51 0.48 7.45
C LYS A 130 -7.82 0.42 8.96
N SER A 131 -7.64 -0.72 9.61
CA SER A 131 -7.88 -0.87 11.04
C SER A 131 -6.93 -0.02 11.89
N PHE A 132 -5.65 0.01 11.52
CA PHE A 132 -4.64 0.85 12.17
C PHE A 132 -5.03 2.32 12.09
N LEU A 133 -5.34 2.82 10.88
CA LEU A 133 -5.78 4.19 10.63
C LEU A 133 -7.06 4.54 11.41
N LYS A 134 -8.02 3.62 11.51
CA LYS A 134 -9.25 3.81 12.31
C LYS A 134 -8.96 4.03 13.79
N VAL A 135 -7.91 3.42 14.35
CA VAL A 135 -7.55 3.62 15.75
C VAL A 135 -6.77 4.92 15.92
N ILE A 136 -5.73 5.16 15.13
CA ILE A 136 -4.86 6.32 15.31
C ILE A 136 -5.55 7.65 14.97
N SER A 137 -6.56 7.63 14.09
CA SER A 137 -7.29 8.85 13.69
C SER A 137 -8.36 9.30 14.70
N LYS A 138 -8.63 8.53 15.76
CA LYS A 138 -9.58 8.94 16.81
C LYS A 138 -9.00 10.12 17.59
N LYS A 139 -9.81 11.15 17.86
CA LYS A 139 -9.40 12.36 18.59
C LYS A 139 -8.62 12.07 19.88
N ARG A 140 -9.09 11.10 20.67
CA ARG A 140 -8.45 10.65 21.93
C ARG A 140 -7.04 10.07 21.75
N ASN A 141 -6.71 9.60 20.55
CA ASN A 141 -5.43 8.97 20.23
C ASN A 141 -4.46 9.91 19.51
N LEU A 142 -4.90 11.10 19.07
CA LEU A 142 -4.05 12.04 18.31
C LEU A 142 -2.77 12.41 19.06
N LEU A 143 -2.85 12.68 20.37
CA LEU A 143 -1.66 12.97 21.19
C LEU A 143 -0.68 11.80 21.16
N LYS A 144 -1.16 10.57 21.39
CA LYS A 144 -0.33 9.36 21.32
C LYS A 144 0.27 9.16 19.93
N THR A 145 -0.50 9.40 18.86
CA THR A 145 -0.03 9.33 17.47
C THR A 145 1.07 10.36 17.20
N THR A 146 0.94 11.60 17.69
CA THR A 146 2.01 12.60 17.53
C THR A 146 3.26 12.25 18.32
N GLN A 147 3.11 11.71 19.54
CA GLN A 147 4.24 11.23 20.35
C GLN A 147 4.95 10.06 19.67
N LEU A 148 4.20 9.14 19.07
CA LEU A 148 4.74 8.04 18.29
C LEU A 148 5.57 8.54 17.10
N LEU A 149 5.05 9.47 16.31
CA LEU A 149 5.78 10.03 15.17
C LEU A 149 7.05 10.78 15.59
N LYS A 150 7.05 11.42 16.77
CA LYS A 150 8.25 12.02 17.35
C LYS A 150 9.26 10.97 17.80
N LYS A 151 8.79 9.88 18.41
CA LYS A 151 9.63 8.77 18.90
C LYS A 151 10.23 7.95 17.75
N TYR A 152 9.48 7.79 16.67
CA TYR A 152 9.85 7.06 15.47
C TYR A 152 9.79 7.99 14.25
N PRO A 153 10.75 8.93 14.10
CA PRO A 153 10.74 9.90 13.01
C PRO A 153 10.81 9.25 11.62
N ASN A 154 11.42 8.07 11.52
CA ASN A 154 11.51 7.29 10.28
C ASN A 154 10.24 6.50 9.96
N LEU A 155 9.23 6.51 10.82
CA LEU A 155 7.98 5.76 10.61
C LEU A 155 7.26 6.24 9.35
N LEU A 156 7.22 7.56 9.14
CA LEU A 156 6.42 8.19 8.12
C LEU A 156 7.21 9.29 7.42
N HIS A 157 7.43 9.12 6.12
CA HIS A 157 7.96 10.17 5.26
C HIS A 157 6.88 10.57 4.24
N THR A 158 6.53 11.85 4.14
CA THR A 158 5.37 12.30 3.35
C THR A 158 5.53 13.74 2.89
N SER A 159 4.98 14.06 1.72
CA SER A 159 4.80 15.45 1.25
C SER A 159 3.66 16.18 1.97
N ILE A 160 2.80 15.45 2.68
CA ILE A 160 1.54 15.94 3.21
C ILE A 160 1.73 16.54 4.59
N GLN A 161 1.20 17.74 4.81
CA GLN A 161 1.20 18.34 6.14
C GLN A 161 0.32 17.56 7.12
N PHE A 162 0.73 17.42 8.37
CA PHE A 162 0.04 16.57 9.35
C PHE A 162 -1.48 16.85 9.49
N PRO A 163 -1.97 18.10 9.56
CA PRO A 163 -3.42 18.36 9.60
C PRO A 163 -4.15 17.84 8.37
N GLN A 164 -3.56 18.02 7.18
CA GLN A 164 -4.12 17.53 5.92
C GLN A 164 -4.13 16.00 5.91
N LEU A 165 -3.06 15.35 6.38
CA LEU A 165 -2.98 13.89 6.50
C LEU A 165 -4.12 13.32 7.37
N ILE A 166 -4.43 13.95 8.51
CA ILE A 166 -5.56 13.54 9.36
C ILE A 166 -6.89 13.70 8.63
N THR A 167 -7.11 14.83 7.93
CA THR A 167 -8.30 15.04 7.11
C THR A 167 -8.43 13.98 6.01
N MET A 168 -7.33 13.63 5.34
CA MET A 168 -7.29 12.58 4.31
C MET A 168 -7.65 11.21 4.88
N ILE A 169 -7.10 10.85 6.03
CA ILE A 169 -7.39 9.60 6.72
C ILE A 169 -8.89 9.54 7.10
N HIS A 170 -9.44 10.62 7.66
CA HIS A 170 -10.87 10.68 7.98
C HIS A 170 -11.74 10.56 6.73
N ARG A 171 -11.39 11.23 5.63
CA ARG A 171 -12.10 11.10 4.34
C ARG A 171 -12.05 9.66 3.84
N PHE A 172 -10.87 9.04 3.82
CA PHE A 172 -10.69 7.64 3.42
C PHE A 172 -11.55 6.66 4.23
N ILE A 173 -11.67 6.90 5.55
CA ILE A 173 -12.50 6.09 6.45
C ILE A 173 -13.99 6.36 6.23
N ARG A 174 -14.41 7.61 6.01
CA ARG A 174 -15.84 7.96 5.79
C ARG A 174 -16.38 7.42 4.47
N MET A 175 -15.57 7.42 3.41
CA MET A 175 -15.95 6.92 2.08
C MET A 175 -16.08 5.37 2.01
N GLN A 176 -16.27 4.70 3.15
CA GLN A 176 -16.53 3.26 3.22
C GLN A 176 -17.83 2.83 2.52
N GLN A 177 -18.77 3.74 2.32
CA GLN A 177 -20.06 3.47 1.67
C GLN A 177 -20.05 3.65 0.15
N LEU A 178 -18.97 4.20 -0.42
CA LEU A 178 -18.89 4.45 -1.86
C LEU A 178 -18.37 3.21 -2.61
N PRO A 179 -18.84 2.96 -3.83
CA PRO A 179 -18.24 1.98 -4.72
C PRO A 179 -16.73 2.23 -4.83
N SER A 180 -15.94 1.17 -4.66
CA SER A 180 -14.49 1.25 -4.75
C SER A 180 -13.96 0.34 -5.83
N LYS A 181 -13.26 0.89 -6.82
CA LYS A 181 -12.50 0.13 -7.80
C LYS A 181 -11.19 -0.32 -7.14
N LYS A 182 -11.04 -1.62 -6.90
CA LYS A 182 -9.84 -2.19 -6.28
C LYS A 182 -9.19 -3.15 -7.26
N LEU A 183 -7.94 -2.90 -7.62
CA LEU A 183 -7.16 -3.76 -8.48
C LEU A 183 -5.82 -4.11 -7.81
N PHE A 184 -5.36 -5.32 -8.08
CA PHE A 184 -4.05 -5.82 -7.69
C PHE A 184 -3.25 -6.05 -8.95
N LEU A 185 -2.02 -5.55 -8.96
CA LEU A 185 -1.18 -5.49 -10.13
C LEU A 185 0.14 -6.22 -9.87
N PRO A 186 0.57 -7.10 -10.79
CA PRO A 186 -0.08 -7.48 -12.05
C PRO A 186 -1.45 -8.15 -11.86
N LEU A 187 -2.33 -8.01 -12.84
CA LEU A 187 -3.67 -8.61 -12.82
C LEU A 187 -3.59 -10.14 -12.78
N THR A 188 -4.62 -10.79 -12.23
CA THR A 188 -4.76 -12.25 -12.32
C THR A 188 -4.63 -12.70 -13.79
N ASP A 189 -3.94 -13.83 -13.99
CA ASP A 189 -3.63 -14.42 -15.30
C ASP A 189 -2.68 -13.60 -16.20
N THR A 190 -2.10 -12.50 -15.68
CA THR A 190 -1.10 -11.70 -16.41
C THR A 190 0.31 -11.82 -15.86
N PHE A 191 0.52 -12.76 -14.94
CA PHE A 191 1.81 -13.09 -14.38
C PHE A 191 1.95 -14.60 -14.16
N ARG A 192 3.20 -15.04 -14.01
CA ARG A 192 3.53 -16.37 -13.49
C ARG A 192 4.38 -16.23 -12.24
N VAL A 193 4.28 -17.21 -11.35
CA VAL A 193 5.14 -17.31 -10.18
C VAL A 193 6.23 -18.32 -10.47
N VAL A 194 7.48 -17.92 -10.22
CA VAL A 194 8.63 -18.79 -10.28
C VAL A 194 9.20 -18.98 -8.88
N ASN A 195 9.55 -20.21 -8.54
CA ASN A 195 10.28 -20.52 -7.32
C ASN A 195 11.77 -20.31 -7.61
N ARG A 196 12.38 -19.35 -6.91
CA ARG A 196 13.85 -19.26 -6.81
C ARG A 196 14.26 -19.78 -5.44
N GLU A 197 15.55 -20.13 -5.30
CA GLU A 197 16.14 -20.91 -4.20
C GLU A 197 15.51 -20.67 -2.82
N ASP A 198 15.19 -19.41 -2.46
CA ASP A 198 14.56 -19.10 -1.16
C ASP A 198 13.23 -18.33 -1.22
N LYS A 199 12.75 -17.91 -2.40
CA LYS A 199 11.58 -17.01 -2.52
C LYS A 199 10.80 -17.19 -3.83
N LYS A 200 9.47 -17.08 -3.73
CA LYS A 200 8.58 -16.89 -4.88
C LYS A 200 8.78 -15.51 -5.51
N LYS A 201 9.05 -15.45 -6.82
CA LYS A 201 9.14 -14.23 -7.62
C LYS A 201 8.04 -14.20 -8.67
N VAL A 202 7.48 -13.03 -8.91
CA VAL A 202 6.48 -12.78 -9.96
C VAL A 202 7.18 -12.36 -11.23
N ILE A 203 6.72 -12.88 -12.36
CA ILE A 203 7.13 -12.43 -13.70
C ILE A 203 5.85 -12.03 -14.43
N VAL A 204 5.76 -10.76 -14.83
CA VAL A 204 4.67 -10.26 -15.68
C VAL A 204 4.80 -10.90 -17.06
N ILE A 205 3.70 -11.42 -17.60
CA ILE A 205 3.66 -12.11 -18.90
C ILE A 205 2.71 -11.44 -19.90
N ASP A 206 1.77 -10.62 -19.44
CA ASP A 206 0.83 -9.88 -20.30
C ASP A 206 0.84 -8.39 -19.94
N PHE A 207 1.80 -7.68 -20.52
CA PHE A 207 1.97 -6.24 -20.34
C PHE A 207 0.81 -5.45 -20.96
N THR A 208 0.32 -5.89 -22.12
CA THR A 208 -0.76 -5.23 -22.86
C THR A 208 -2.04 -5.18 -22.04
N ARG A 209 -2.46 -6.29 -21.42
CA ARG A 209 -3.65 -6.32 -20.58
C ARG A 209 -3.52 -5.46 -19.34
N ASN A 210 -2.35 -5.47 -18.68
CA ASN A 210 -2.10 -4.57 -17.54
C ASN A 210 -2.16 -3.09 -17.96
N ARG A 211 -1.51 -2.73 -19.06
CA ARG A 211 -1.50 -1.36 -19.63
C ARG A 211 -2.91 -0.90 -19.99
N ASN A 212 -3.68 -1.73 -20.70
CA ASN A 212 -5.04 -1.38 -21.12
C ASN A 212 -5.98 -1.11 -19.94
N VAL A 213 -5.90 -1.93 -18.89
CA VAL A 213 -6.72 -1.72 -17.67
C VAL A 213 -6.29 -0.46 -16.93
N LEU A 214 -4.98 -0.18 -16.85
CA LEU A 214 -4.47 1.05 -16.26
C LEU A 214 -4.92 2.29 -17.05
N HIS A 215 -4.82 2.24 -18.37
CA HIS A 215 -5.31 3.30 -19.26
C HIS A 215 -6.82 3.52 -19.11
N GLN A 216 -7.63 2.45 -19.01
CA GLN A 216 -9.06 2.59 -18.74
C GLN A 216 -9.32 3.27 -17.38
N VAL A 217 -8.58 2.88 -16.34
CA VAL A 217 -8.64 3.56 -15.02
C VAL A 217 -8.20 5.02 -15.13
N ALA A 218 -7.29 5.35 -16.04
CA ALA A 218 -6.87 6.71 -16.32
C ALA A 218 -7.92 7.53 -17.10
N MET A 219 -8.59 6.94 -18.08
CA MET A 219 -9.63 7.60 -18.89
C MET A 219 -10.96 7.78 -18.17
N GLU A 220 -11.35 6.84 -17.30
CA GLU A 220 -12.52 7.01 -16.40
C GLU A 220 -12.37 8.25 -15.48
N LYS A 221 -11.21 8.92 -15.46
CA LYS A 221 -10.97 10.19 -14.78
C LYS A 221 -11.40 11.43 -15.58
N ALA A 222 -11.62 11.31 -16.89
CA ALA A 222 -11.83 12.43 -17.81
C ALA A 222 -13.30 12.71 -18.17
N ASN A 223 -14.21 11.81 -17.76
CA ASN A 223 -15.66 11.95 -17.88
C ASN A 223 -16.28 12.13 -16.49
#